data_AF-R4YW95-F1
#
_entry.id   AF-R4YW95-F1
#
_cell.length_a   1.000
_cell.length_b   1.000
_cell.length_c   1.000
_cell.angle_alpha   90.00
_cell.angle_beta   90.00
_cell.angle_gamma   90.00
#
_symmetry.space_group_name_H-M   'P 1'
#
loop_
_entity.id
_entity.type
_entity.pdbx_description
1 polymer ?
#
loop_
_entity_poly.entity_id
_entity_poly.type
_entity_poly.pdbx_seq_one_letter_code
_entity_poly.pdbx_strand_id
1 'polypeptide(L)'
;MNQNQTPQTVEPGKSHDSLLRIPALVVRVLGYMIYAYLVVVEVVLALAFTLQLLGANPTSEFVRWIYRSSDRAMNPFRGIFEPIQLGTSRQAVPAVFDTSFLFAMVIYGIVCIAVHMGVTWLGDRIHRMDRDRSRQARLDAYADSADTYPVQRPDLMGGATPTSDPSPTEVL
;
A
#
# COMPACT_ATOMS: atom_id res chain seq x y z
N MET A 1 19.65 47.43 34.44
CA MET A 1 20.52 47.33 33.25
C MET A 1 20.12 46.06 32.52
N ASN A 2 19.54 46.22 31.34
CA ASN A 2 19.13 45.17 30.40
C ASN A 2 20.24 44.15 30.14
N GLN A 3 19.88 42.88 29.87
CA GLN A 3 20.05 42.26 28.55
C GLN A 3 19.00 41.17 28.34
N ASN A 4 18.07 41.44 27.41
CA ASN A 4 17.11 40.50 26.87
C ASN A 4 17.82 39.25 26.32
N GLN A 5 17.57 38.08 26.90
CA GLN A 5 17.62 36.84 26.12
C GLN A 5 16.30 36.73 25.37
N THR A 6 16.32 37.20 24.12
CA THR A 6 15.30 36.90 23.11
C THR A 6 15.02 35.39 23.12
N PRO A 7 13.75 34.95 23.05
CA PRO A 7 13.45 33.55 22.79
C PRO A 7 14.19 33.16 21.52
N GLN A 8 15.09 32.20 21.61
CA GLN A 8 15.64 31.54 20.45
C GLN A 8 14.46 30.86 19.75
N THR A 9 13.84 31.56 18.80
CA THR A 9 12.97 30.93 17.80
C THR A 9 13.86 30.00 17.01
N VAL A 10 13.90 28.74 17.44
CA VAL A 10 14.44 27.66 16.64
C VAL A 10 13.55 27.60 15.41
N GLU A 11 14.02 28.22 14.33
CA GLU A 11 13.47 28.10 12.99
C GLU A 11 13.10 26.62 12.75
N PRO A 12 11.81 26.28 12.58
CA PRO A 12 11.44 24.90 12.33
C PRO A 12 12.10 24.49 11.03
N GLY A 13 13.08 23.58 11.12
CA GLY A 13 13.86 23.05 10.00
C GLY A 13 12.97 22.45 8.93
N LYS A 14 12.45 23.30 8.06
CA LYS A 14 11.73 22.97 6.84
C LYS A 14 12.80 22.76 5.77
N SER A 15 13.01 21.53 5.30
CA SER A 15 13.21 21.20 3.86
C SER A 15 14.14 20.04 3.50
N HIS A 16 14.92 19.45 4.41
CA HIS A 16 15.81 18.33 4.02
C HIS A 16 15.05 17.00 3.77
N ASP A 17 13.91 16.79 4.42
CA ASP A 17 13.11 15.57 4.26
C ASP A 17 12.27 15.56 2.98
N SER A 18 11.91 16.73 2.45
CA SER A 18 11.06 16.85 1.25
C SER A 18 11.78 16.44 -0.03
N LEU A 19 13.07 16.76 -0.16
CA LEU A 19 13.83 16.48 -1.38
C LEU A 19 14.05 14.99 -1.63
N LEU A 20 14.16 14.20 -0.55
CA LEU A 20 14.37 12.75 -0.64
C LEU A 20 13.06 11.97 -0.86
N ARG A 21 11.90 12.55 -0.51
CA ARG A 21 10.58 11.90 -0.64
C ARG A 21 9.98 12.01 -2.04
N ILE A 22 10.29 13.09 -2.76
CA ILE A 22 9.79 13.33 -4.13
C ILE A 22 10.16 12.19 -5.10
N PRO A 23 11.43 11.73 -5.21
CA PRO A 23 11.77 10.69 -6.17
C PRO A 23 11.06 9.35 -5.85
N ALA A 24 10.98 8.98 -4.59
CA ALA A 24 10.29 7.76 -4.14
C ALA A 24 8.79 7.78 -4.50
N LEU A 25 8.13 8.92 -4.29
CA LEU A 25 6.72 9.08 -4.62
C LEU A 25 6.47 9.02 -6.12
N VAL A 26 7.33 9.66 -6.92
CA VAL A 26 7.24 9.64 -8.39
C VAL A 26 7.37 8.23 -8.93
N VAL A 27 8.36 7.44 -8.48
CA VAL A 27 8.53 6.05 -8.93
C VAL A 27 7.31 5.21 -8.56
N ARG A 28 6.76 5.40 -7.36
CA ARG A 28 5.57 4.67 -6.92
C ARG A 28 4.35 5.00 -7.76
N VAL A 29 4.07 6.29 -7.99
CA VAL A 29 2.95 6.74 -8.82
C VAL A 29 3.10 6.22 -10.25
N LEU A 30 4.29 6.33 -10.83
CA LEU A 30 4.57 5.82 -12.17
C LEU A 30 4.33 4.31 -12.27
N GLY A 31 4.79 3.53 -11.29
CA GLY A 31 4.54 2.09 -11.25
C GLY A 31 3.05 1.75 -11.17
N TYR A 32 2.27 2.48 -10.38
CA TYR A 32 0.81 2.30 -10.33
C TYR A 32 0.13 2.69 -11.65
N MET A 33 0.60 3.72 -12.34
CA MET A 33 0.08 4.10 -13.67
C MET A 33 0.31 2.99 -14.70
N ILE A 34 1.51 2.38 -14.71
CA ILE A 34 1.84 1.25 -15.59
C ILE A 34 0.97 0.04 -15.23
N TYR A 35 0.84 -0.28 -13.95
CA TYR A 35 -0.03 -1.37 -13.48
C TYR A 35 -1.48 -1.17 -13.93
N ALA A 36 -2.05 0.02 -13.72
CA ALA A 36 -3.41 0.34 -14.14
C ALA A 36 -3.59 0.20 -15.65
N TYR A 37 -2.62 0.66 -16.45
CA TYR A 37 -2.62 0.49 -17.89
C TYR A 37 -2.62 -1.00 -18.30
N LEU A 38 -1.75 -1.83 -17.69
CA LEU A 38 -1.71 -3.26 -17.97
C LEU A 38 -3.02 -3.97 -17.63
N VAL A 39 -3.65 -3.62 -16.50
CA VAL A 39 -4.98 -4.15 -16.13
C VAL A 39 -6.03 -3.78 -17.18
N VAL A 40 -6.03 -2.53 -17.67
CA VAL A 40 -6.96 -2.11 -18.73
C VAL A 40 -6.73 -2.89 -20.02
N VAL A 41 -5.47 -3.07 -20.42
CA VAL A 41 -5.11 -3.89 -21.60
C VAL A 41 -5.62 -5.32 -21.44
N GLU A 42 -5.40 -5.93 -20.27
CA GLU A 42 -5.83 -7.30 -19.96
C GLU A 42 -7.36 -7.44 -20.07
N VAL A 43 -8.12 -6.50 -19.51
CA VAL A 43 -9.59 -6.49 -19.60
C VAL A 43 -10.05 -6.35 -21.04
N VAL A 44 -9.42 -5.46 -21.84
CA VAL A 44 -9.75 -5.29 -23.26
C VAL A 44 -9.47 -6.58 -24.04
N LEU A 45 -8.35 -7.25 -23.78
CA LEU A 45 -8.03 -8.54 -24.41
C LEU A 45 -9.04 -9.63 -24.03
N ALA A 46 -9.41 -9.72 -22.75
CA ALA A 46 -10.41 -10.67 -22.28
C ALA A 46 -11.77 -10.47 -22.95
N LEU A 47 -12.20 -9.22 -23.06
CA LEU A 47 -13.43 -8.85 -23.73
C LEU A 47 -13.35 -9.17 -25.22
N ALA A 48 -12.27 -8.80 -25.90
CA ALA A 48 -12.07 -9.10 -27.31
C ALA A 48 -12.11 -10.60 -27.60
N PHE A 49 -11.36 -11.39 -26.83
CA PHE A 49 -11.35 -12.85 -26.93
C PHE A 49 -12.75 -13.43 -26.72
N THR A 50 -13.45 -13.02 -25.66
CA THR A 50 -14.81 -13.51 -25.37
C THR A 50 -15.79 -13.14 -26.48
N LEU A 51 -15.74 -11.89 -26.97
CA LEU A 51 -16.59 -11.43 -28.07
C LEU A 51 -16.32 -12.21 -29.36
N GLN A 52 -15.06 -12.55 -29.63
CA GLN A 52 -14.67 -13.32 -30.81
C GLN A 52 -15.15 -14.77 -30.72
N LEU A 53 -15.08 -15.39 -29.53
CA LEU A 53 -15.65 -16.72 -29.27
C LEU A 53 -17.17 -16.77 -29.46
N LEU A 54 -17.86 -15.69 -29.10
CA LEU A 54 -19.31 -15.58 -29.27
C LEU A 54 -19.71 -15.17 -30.70
N GLY A 55 -18.74 -14.87 -31.57
CA GLY A 55 -18.98 -14.33 -32.91
C GLY A 55 -19.75 -13.01 -32.88
N ALA A 56 -19.28 -12.07 -32.05
CA ALA A 56 -19.90 -10.75 -31.88
C ALA A 56 -19.81 -9.91 -33.15
N ASN A 57 -20.86 -9.13 -33.41
CA ASN A 57 -20.99 -8.31 -34.60
C ASN A 57 -19.99 -7.12 -34.62
N PRO A 58 -19.03 -7.07 -35.57
CA PRO A 58 -18.04 -6.00 -35.66
C PRO A 58 -18.60 -4.65 -36.12
N THR A 59 -19.86 -4.59 -36.58
CA THR A 59 -20.49 -3.32 -36.93
C THR A 59 -20.93 -2.52 -35.71
N SER A 60 -21.08 -3.16 -34.54
CA SER A 60 -21.36 -2.47 -33.28
C SER A 60 -20.19 -1.58 -32.86
N GLU A 61 -20.47 -0.32 -32.51
CA GLU A 61 -19.43 0.65 -32.10
C GLU A 61 -18.63 0.17 -30.87
N PHE A 62 -19.28 -0.47 -29.89
CA PHE A 62 -18.62 -1.02 -28.72
C PHE A 62 -17.64 -2.15 -29.10
N VAL A 63 -18.10 -3.13 -29.89
CA VAL A 63 -17.28 -4.26 -30.34
C VAL A 63 -16.11 -3.76 -31.20
N ARG A 64 -16.37 -2.81 -32.09
CA ARG A 64 -15.34 -2.18 -32.94
C ARG A 64 -14.28 -1.47 -32.12
N TRP A 65 -14.67 -0.78 -31.06
CA TRP A 65 -13.73 -0.14 -30.13
C TRP A 65 -12.87 -1.15 -29.39
N ILE A 66 -13.47 -2.24 -28.89
CA ILE A 66 -12.75 -3.34 -28.24
C ILE A 66 -11.73 -3.95 -29.22
N TYR A 67 -12.17 -4.38 -30.40
CA TYR A 67 -11.29 -5.01 -31.40
C TYR A 67 -10.13 -4.10 -31.82
N ARG A 68 -10.37 -2.79 -32.01
CA ARG A 68 -9.29 -1.83 -32.34
C ARG A 68 -8.31 -1.64 -31.17
N SER A 69 -8.81 -1.71 -29.94
CA SER A 69 -7.97 -1.54 -28.76
C SER A 69 -7.14 -2.79 -28.50
N SER A 70 -7.72 -3.98 -28.67
CA SER A 70 -6.99 -5.25 -28.62
C SER A 70 -6.00 -5.40 -29.77
N ASP A 71 -6.31 -4.93 -30.98
CA ASP A 71 -5.43 -5.07 -32.14
C ASP A 71 -4.05 -4.43 -31.90
N ARG A 72 -4.03 -3.29 -31.20
CA ARG A 72 -2.79 -2.60 -30.78
C ARG A 72 -2.00 -3.41 -29.76
N ALA A 73 -2.68 -3.99 -28.76
CA ALA A 73 -2.04 -4.86 -27.78
C ALA A 73 -1.56 -6.19 -28.38
N MET A 74 -2.21 -6.68 -29.43
CA MET A 74 -1.85 -7.94 -30.07
C MET A 74 -0.68 -7.83 -31.05
N ASN A 75 -0.20 -6.64 -31.38
CA ASN A 75 0.87 -6.44 -32.37
C ASN A 75 2.09 -7.39 -32.19
N PRO A 76 2.68 -7.55 -30.98
CA PRO A 76 3.82 -8.46 -30.79
C PRO A 76 3.47 -9.96 -30.80
N PHE A 77 2.21 -10.32 -30.59
CA PHE A 77 1.77 -11.72 -30.46
C PHE A 77 0.94 -12.21 -31.66
N ARG A 78 0.70 -11.32 -32.64
CA ARG A 78 -0.18 -11.58 -33.77
C ARG A 78 0.40 -12.68 -34.65
N GLY A 79 -0.44 -13.67 -34.96
CA GLY A 79 -0.09 -14.73 -35.90
C GLY A 79 0.94 -15.74 -35.38
N ILE A 80 1.21 -15.77 -34.08
CA ILE A 80 2.03 -16.83 -33.47
C ILE A 80 1.30 -18.17 -33.56
N PHE A 81 -0.03 -18.15 -33.46
CA PHE A 81 -0.88 -19.33 -33.59
C PHE A 81 -1.96 -19.11 -34.66
N GLU A 82 -2.33 -20.19 -35.34
CA GLU A 82 -3.44 -20.18 -36.29
C GLU A 82 -4.79 -20.12 -35.54
N PRO A 83 -5.69 -19.18 -35.87
CA PRO A 83 -7.01 -19.11 -35.25
C PRO A 83 -7.90 -20.30 -35.62
N ILE A 84 -8.62 -20.85 -34.65
CA ILE A 84 -9.54 -21.96 -34.84
C ILE A 84 -10.95 -21.42 -35.05
N GLN A 85 -11.58 -21.75 -36.19
CA GLN A 85 -12.97 -21.36 -36.45
C GLN A 85 -13.92 -22.34 -35.77
N LEU A 86 -14.81 -21.82 -34.92
CA LEU A 86 -15.79 -22.61 -34.16
C LEU A 86 -17.15 -22.72 -34.85
N GLY A 87 -17.31 -22.05 -35.99
CA GLY A 87 -18.55 -21.99 -36.77
C GLY A 87 -19.08 -20.56 -36.88
N THR A 88 -20.36 -20.42 -37.18
CA THR A 88 -21.00 -19.12 -37.43
C THR A 88 -22.03 -18.83 -36.34
N SER A 89 -21.98 -17.63 -35.76
CA SER A 89 -22.93 -17.17 -34.77
C SER A 89 -24.33 -16.94 -35.36
N ARG A 90 -25.32 -16.72 -34.50
CA ARG A 90 -26.72 -16.44 -34.88
C ARG A 90 -26.85 -15.22 -35.82
N GLN A 91 -25.85 -14.32 -35.85
CA GLN A 91 -25.82 -13.14 -36.71
C GLN A 91 -25.00 -13.34 -38.00
N ALA A 92 -24.72 -14.59 -38.39
CA ALA A 92 -23.89 -14.92 -39.55
C ALA A 92 -22.42 -14.44 -39.46
N VAL A 93 -21.91 -14.24 -38.23
CA VAL A 93 -20.52 -13.80 -37.99
C VAL A 93 -19.68 -15.01 -37.52
N PRO A 94 -18.47 -15.24 -38.07
CA PRO A 94 -17.64 -16.36 -37.64
C PRO A 94 -17.23 -16.20 -36.16
N ALA A 95 -17.50 -17.24 -35.38
CA ALA A 95 -16.97 -17.41 -34.04
C ALA A 95 -15.55 -17.97 -34.16
N VAL A 96 -14.56 -17.29 -33.58
CA VAL A 96 -13.15 -17.64 -33.73
C VAL A 96 -12.51 -17.77 -32.35
N PHE A 97 -11.83 -18.89 -32.13
CA PHE A 97 -10.96 -19.14 -30.99
C PHE A 97 -9.52 -18.85 -31.40
N ASP A 98 -9.02 -17.68 -31.03
CA ASP A 98 -7.64 -17.29 -31.30
C ASP A 98 -6.76 -17.54 -30.05
N THR A 99 -5.93 -18.58 -30.13
CA THR A 99 -4.99 -18.95 -29.05
C THR A 99 -3.96 -17.84 -28.78
N SER A 100 -3.66 -16.97 -29.75
CA SER A 100 -2.74 -15.85 -29.58
C SER A 100 -3.25 -14.86 -28.52
N PHE A 101 -4.57 -14.68 -28.41
CA PHE A 101 -5.16 -13.86 -27.35
C PHE A 101 -4.92 -14.47 -25.97
N LEU A 102 -5.12 -15.77 -25.81
CA LEU A 102 -4.85 -16.45 -24.54
C LEU A 102 -3.38 -16.34 -24.15
N PHE A 103 -2.48 -16.52 -25.12
CA PHE A 103 -1.06 -16.35 -24.88
C PHE A 103 -0.72 -14.91 -24.45
N ALA A 104 -1.25 -13.91 -25.14
CA ALA A 104 -1.05 -12.51 -24.79
C ALA A 104 -1.55 -12.20 -23.36
N MET A 105 -2.73 -12.72 -22.98
CA MET A 105 -3.30 -12.57 -21.63
C MET A 105 -2.40 -13.17 -20.56
N VAL A 106 -1.83 -14.36 -20.80
CA VAL A 106 -0.86 -14.96 -19.87
C VAL A 106 0.38 -14.09 -19.73
N ILE A 107 0.95 -13.61 -20.84
CA ILE A 107 2.17 -12.78 -20.80
C ILE A 107 1.91 -11.44 -20.12
N TYR A 108 0.85 -10.73 -20.49
CA TYR A 108 0.49 -9.45 -19.86
C TYR A 108 0.11 -9.63 -18.40
N GLY A 109 -0.56 -10.72 -18.03
CA GLY A 109 -0.82 -11.10 -16.64
C GLY A 109 0.46 -11.28 -15.83
N ILE A 110 1.46 -11.99 -16.36
CA ILE A 110 2.77 -12.16 -15.71
C ILE A 110 3.47 -10.80 -15.52
N VAL A 111 3.48 -9.97 -16.56
CA VAL A 111 4.08 -8.62 -16.49
C VAL A 111 3.35 -7.76 -15.46
N CYS A 112 2.02 -7.83 -15.42
CA CYS A 112 1.18 -7.12 -14.45
C CYS A 112 1.52 -7.53 -13.01
N ILE A 113 1.64 -8.83 -12.74
CA ILE A 113 2.07 -9.37 -11.43
C ILE A 113 3.48 -8.89 -11.10
N ALA A 114 4.42 -8.94 -12.04
CA ALA A 114 5.79 -8.50 -11.83
C ALA A 114 5.87 -7.00 -11.48
N VAL A 115 5.12 -6.15 -12.19
CA VAL A 115 5.02 -4.72 -11.90
C VAL A 115 4.39 -4.50 -10.53
N HIS A 116 3.30 -5.19 -10.21
CA HIS A 116 2.63 -5.10 -8.90
C HIS A 116 3.58 -5.48 -7.76
N MET A 117 4.30 -6.59 -7.91
CA MET A 117 5.29 -7.06 -6.94
C MET A 117 6.46 -6.06 -6.82
N GLY A 118 6.92 -5.49 -7.93
CA GLY A 118 7.96 -4.46 -7.93
C GLY A 118 7.53 -3.19 -7.17
N VAL A 119 6.31 -2.71 -7.41
CA VAL A 119 5.76 -1.51 -6.76
C VAL A 119 5.56 -1.72 -5.26
N THR A 120 4.99 -2.86 -4.87
CA THR A 120 4.74 -3.19 -3.47
C THR A 120 6.04 -3.45 -2.70
N TRP A 121 6.97 -4.21 -3.27
CA TRP A 121 8.29 -4.43 -2.69
C TRP A 121 9.09 -3.13 -2.52
N LEU A 122 9.05 -2.24 -3.51
CA LEU A 122 9.74 -0.95 -3.43
C LEU A 122 9.17 -0.08 -2.29
N GLY A 123 7.85 -0.13 -2.07
CA GLY A 123 7.20 0.54 -0.94
C GLY A 123 7.73 0.08 0.41
N ASP A 124 7.92 -1.23 0.58
CA ASP A 124 8.43 -1.84 1.82
C ASP A 124 9.92 -1.62 2.01
N ARG A 125 10.71 -1.56 0.93
CA ARG A 125 12.15 -1.29 1.02
C ARG A 125 12.41 0.11 1.59
N ILE A 126 11.59 1.09 1.22
CA ILE A 126 11.74 2.49 1.67
C ILE A 126 11.28 2.67 3.12
N HIS A 127 10.31 1.88 3.60
CA HIS A 127 9.79 1.96 4.97
C HIS A 127 10.75 1.49 6.08
N ARG A 128 11.91 0.90 5.74
CA ARG A 128 12.88 0.43 6.75
C ARG A 128 13.54 1.56 7.53
N MET A 129 13.43 2.81 7.10
CA MET A 129 14.05 3.96 7.77
C MET A 129 13.10 4.77 8.66
N ASP A 130 11.77 4.66 8.49
CA ASP A 130 10.81 5.51 9.21
C ASP A 130 10.05 4.80 10.36
N ARG A 131 9.98 3.46 10.35
CA ARG A 131 9.25 2.69 11.37
C ARG A 131 9.89 2.75 12.76
N ASP A 132 11.20 2.91 12.83
CA ASP A 132 11.91 2.91 14.11
C ASP A 132 11.79 4.25 14.84
N ARG A 133 11.73 5.38 14.12
CA ARG A 133 11.59 6.72 14.72
C ARG A 133 10.27 6.91 15.46
N SER A 134 9.17 6.44 14.89
CA SER A 134 7.83 6.57 15.51
C SER A 134 7.64 5.60 16.68
N ARG A 135 8.33 4.45 16.66
CA ARG A 135 8.40 3.54 17.80
C ARG A 135 9.25 4.11 18.92
N GLN A 136 10.41 4.70 18.60
CA GLN A 136 11.29 5.36 19.57
C GLN A 136 10.59 6.54 20.23
N ALA A 137 9.97 7.44 19.47
CA ALA A 137 9.22 8.58 20.03
C ALA A 137 8.11 8.15 21.01
N ARG A 138 7.46 7.00 20.79
CA ARG A 138 6.49 6.46 21.75
C ARG A 138 7.16 5.90 23.00
N LEU A 139 8.29 5.22 22.87
CA LEU A 139 9.06 4.70 24.02
C LEU A 139 9.62 5.84 24.87
N ASP A 140 10.11 6.90 24.22
CA ASP A 140 10.62 8.10 24.90
C ASP A 140 9.49 8.81 25.66
N ALA A 141 8.29 8.92 25.07
CA ALA A 141 7.12 9.44 25.78
C ALA A 141 6.66 8.54 26.95
N TYR A 142 6.80 7.22 26.82
CA TYR A 142 6.56 6.29 27.94
C TYR A 142 7.63 6.43 29.04
N ALA A 143 8.89 6.66 28.69
CA ALA A 143 9.96 6.88 29.66
C ALA A 143 9.79 8.22 30.39
N ASP A 144 9.49 9.30 29.65
CA ASP A 144 9.26 10.64 30.20
C ASP A 144 8.03 10.68 31.13
N SER A 145 6.96 9.97 30.76
CA SER A 145 5.80 9.81 31.66
C SER A 145 6.13 8.97 32.89
N ALA A 146 6.99 7.95 32.80
CA ALA A 146 7.42 7.18 33.95
C ALA A 146 8.27 8.00 34.95
N ASP A 147 9.14 8.88 34.44
CA ASP A 147 9.95 9.80 35.28
C ASP A 147 9.09 10.92 35.90
N THR A 148 8.01 11.32 35.22
CA THR A 148 7.09 12.37 35.69
C THR A 148 6.09 11.90 36.76
N TYR A 149 6.00 10.60 37.05
CA TYR A 149 5.35 10.11 38.27
C TYR A 149 6.41 9.96 39.38
N PRO A 150 6.70 10.99 40.19
CA PRO A 150 7.38 10.74 41.45
C PRO A 150 6.51 9.73 42.20
N VAL A 151 7.10 8.59 42.55
CA VAL A 151 6.50 7.60 43.42
C VAL A 151 6.24 8.31 44.75
N GLN A 152 5.07 8.94 44.88
CA GLN A 152 4.51 9.33 46.15
C GLN A 152 4.23 8.01 46.86
N ARG A 153 5.27 7.42 47.49
CA ARG A 153 5.06 6.36 48.46
C ARG A 153 4.16 6.98 49.51
N PRO A 154 2.92 6.51 49.70
CA PRO A 154 2.17 6.87 50.88
C PRO A 154 2.94 6.26 52.05
N ASP A 155 3.36 7.12 52.95
CA ASP A 155 4.19 6.79 54.11
C ASP A 155 3.41 5.85 55.03
N LEU A 156 3.40 4.55 54.74
CA LEU A 156 2.86 3.50 55.62
C LEU A 156 3.86 3.13 56.73
N MET A 157 4.64 4.09 57.20
CA MET A 157 5.52 3.94 58.38
C MET A 157 5.52 5.25 59.17
N GLY A 158 4.39 5.59 59.77
CA GLY A 158 4.25 6.73 60.66
C GLY A 158 3.23 6.42 61.76
N GLY A 159 3.72 5.99 62.92
CA GLY A 159 3.03 6.14 64.20
C GLY A 159 1.89 5.15 64.50
N ALA A 160 2.23 3.98 65.05
CA ALA A 160 1.34 3.27 65.97
C ALA A 160 2.15 2.81 67.19
N THR A 161 2.34 3.72 68.15
CA THR A 161 2.65 3.35 69.54
C THR A 161 1.35 2.86 70.17
N PRO A 162 1.26 1.61 70.68
CA PRO A 162 0.13 1.23 71.51
C PRO A 162 0.32 1.87 72.89
N THR A 163 -0.53 2.84 73.22
CA THR A 163 -0.67 3.40 74.57
C THR A 163 -2.08 3.12 75.07
N SER A 164 -2.19 2.21 76.03
CA SER A 164 -3.22 2.01 77.08
C SER A 164 -2.96 0.59 77.62
N ASP A 165 -2.90 0.30 78.91
CA ASP A 165 -3.66 0.83 80.05
C ASP A 165 -2.91 0.49 81.38
N PRO A 166 -3.26 1.09 82.53
CA PRO A 166 -2.39 1.23 83.70
C PRO A 166 -2.40 0.02 84.64
N SER A 167 -1.30 -0.10 85.40
CA SER A 167 -1.18 -0.98 86.57
C SER A 167 -2.28 -0.74 87.61
N PRO A 168 -2.70 -1.80 88.29
CA PRO A 168 -2.96 -1.78 89.71
C PRO A 168 -2.00 -2.71 90.48
N THR A 169 -1.45 -2.12 91.52
CA THR A 169 -0.76 -2.60 92.72
C THR A 169 -1.27 -3.93 93.30
N GLU A 170 -0.36 -4.81 93.76
CA GLU A 170 -0.24 -5.35 95.14
C GLU A 170 0.61 -6.64 95.15
N VAL A 171 1.79 -6.65 95.80
CA VAL A 171 2.05 -7.03 97.21
C VAL A 171 1.94 -8.53 97.47
N LEU A 172 3.09 -9.23 97.45
CA LEU A 172 3.73 -9.89 98.59
C LEU A 172 5.10 -10.47 98.19
#